data_AF-A0A101XEI8-F1
#
_entry.id   AF-A0A101XEI8-F1
#
_cell.length_a   1.000
_cell.length_b   1.000
_cell.length_c   1.000
_cell.angle_alpha   90.00
_cell.angle_beta   90.00
_cell.angle_gamma   90.00
#
_symmetry.space_group_name_H-M   'P 1'
#
loop_
_entity.id
_entity.type
_entity.pdbx_description
1 polymer ?
#
loop_
_entity_poly.entity_id
_entity_poly.type
_entity_poly.pdbx_seq_one_letter_code
_entity_poly.pdbx_strand_id
1 'polypeptide(L)'
;MSHVTHIYKVPVRLRIWKSREAYIGIINDTAAIELLQPYVGRHVTLEIMSVAINVKLTKLVQKGLTYLAIFLPRRLAPTWEQLREKGELHNAVIVVTEGGGS
;
A
#
# COMPACT_ATOMS: atom_id res chain seq x y z
N MET A 1 1.54 13.62 -30.07
CA MET A 1 1.50 12.24 -29.53
C MET A 1 0.63 12.26 -28.29
N SER A 2 -0.50 11.57 -28.28
CA SER A 2 -1.35 11.46 -27.09
C SER A 2 -0.64 10.57 -26.07
N HIS A 3 -0.18 11.15 -24.95
CA HIS A 3 0.28 10.37 -23.82
C HIS A 3 -0.92 9.65 -23.23
N VAL A 4 -1.00 8.34 -23.44
CA VAL A 4 -2.03 7.51 -22.79
C VAL A 4 -1.53 7.23 -21.39
N THR A 5 -2.23 7.79 -20.40
CA THR A 5 -2.02 7.44 -18.98
C THR A 5 -2.92 6.26 -18.65
N HIS A 6 -2.30 5.15 -18.27
CA HIS A 6 -2.98 3.97 -17.75
C HIS A 6 -3.08 4.07 -16.22
N ILE A 7 -4.28 3.88 -15.70
CA ILE A 7 -4.54 3.88 -14.25
C ILE A 7 -5.09 2.51 -13.87
N TYR A 8 -4.34 1.79 -13.05
CA TYR A 8 -4.74 0.50 -12.49
C TYR A 8 -5.18 0.69 -11.04
N LYS A 9 -6.38 0.21 -10.71
CA LYS A 9 -6.90 0.21 -9.33
C LYS A 9 -6.99 -1.22 -8.82
N VAL A 10 -6.16 -1.54 -7.83
CA VAL A 10 -6.08 -2.89 -7.25
C VAL A 10 -6.69 -2.87 -5.85
N PRO A 11 -7.88 -3.46 -5.63
CA PRO A 11 -8.43 -3.58 -4.29
C PRO A 11 -7.57 -4.53 -3.44
N VAL A 12 -7.31 -4.15 -2.19
CA VAL A 12 -6.47 -4.93 -1.28
C VAL A 12 -7.06 -4.99 0.13
N ARG A 13 -6.73 -6.06 0.84
CA ARG A 13 -6.92 -6.19 2.29
C ARG A 13 -5.59 -5.87 2.98
N LEU A 14 -5.56 -4.75 3.70
CA LEU A 14 -4.36 -4.22 4.34
C LEU A 14 -4.38 -4.50 5.85
N ARG A 15 -3.35 -5.19 6.36
CA ARG A 15 -3.10 -5.32 7.79
C ARG A 15 -2.09 -4.26 8.24
N ILE A 16 -2.39 -3.49 9.28
CA ILE A 16 -1.47 -2.48 9.79
C ILE A 16 -0.60 -3.08 10.89
N TRP A 17 0.71 -3.04 10.70
CA TRP A 17 1.72 -3.43 11.69
C TRP A 17 2.39 -2.19 12.26
N LYS A 18 2.78 -2.28 13.53
CA LYS A 18 3.60 -1.28 14.20
C LYS A 18 5.04 -1.81 14.29
N SER A 19 5.99 -1.02 13.80
CA SER A 19 7.42 -1.30 13.88
C SER A 19 8.11 -0.13 14.57
N ARG A 20 8.33 -0.26 15.88
CA ARG A 20 8.78 0.83 16.76
C ARG A 20 7.87 2.06 16.62
N GLU A 21 8.39 3.13 16.01
CA GLU A 21 7.69 4.40 15.79
C GLU A 21 7.01 4.51 14.41
N ALA A 22 7.21 3.52 13.54
CA ALA A 22 6.66 3.49 12.19
C ALA A 22 5.48 2.53 12.08
N TYR A 23 4.60 2.79 11.11
CA TYR A 23 3.53 1.89 10.73
C TYR A 23 3.78 1.34 9.33
N ILE A 24 3.45 0.07 9.15
CA ILE A 24 3.64 -0.65 7.89
C ILE A 24 2.31 -1.29 7.54
N GLY A 25 1.82 -1.04 6.33
CA GLY A 25 0.69 -1.76 5.77
C GLY A 25 1.18 -3.03 5.07
N ILE A 26 0.65 -4.19 5.45
CA ILE A 26 0.94 -5.47 4.82
C ILE A 26 -0.26 -5.87 3.96
N ILE A 27 0.00 -6.18 2.69
CA ILE A 27 -1.02 -6.66 1.75
C ILE A 27 -1.16 -8.17 1.95
N ASN A 28 -2.37 -8.64 2.26
CA ASN A 28 -2.64 -10.05 2.60
C ASN A 28 -3.46 -10.80 1.53
N ASP A 29 -3.57 -10.26 0.32
CA ASP A 29 -4.31 -10.87 -0.79
C ASP A 29 -3.33 -11.38 -1.85
N THR A 30 -3.33 -12.69 -2.14
CA THR A 30 -2.37 -13.31 -3.07
C THR A 30 -2.48 -12.75 -4.48
N ALA A 31 -3.70 -12.57 -5.01
CA ALA A 31 -3.88 -12.06 -6.36
C ALA A 31 -3.41 -10.61 -6.47
N ALA A 32 -3.70 -9.79 -5.45
CA ALA A 32 -3.17 -8.44 -5.40
C ALA A 32 -1.65 -8.41 -5.28
N ILE A 33 -1.04 -9.31 -4.50
CA ILE A 33 0.42 -9.41 -4.38
C ILE A 33 1.05 -9.70 -5.74
N GLU A 34 0.53 -10.68 -6.47
CA GLU A 34 1.02 -11.04 -7.80
C GLU A 34 0.93 -9.87 -8.79
N LEU A 35 -0.22 -9.18 -8.82
CA LEU A 35 -0.44 -8.01 -9.67
C LEU A 35 0.45 -6.82 -9.30
N LEU A 36 0.73 -6.63 -8.00
CA LEU A 36 1.47 -5.49 -7.50
C LEU A 36 2.99 -5.70 -7.46
N GLN A 37 3.45 -6.96 -7.52
CA GLN A 37 4.86 -7.32 -7.46
C GLN A 37 5.75 -6.60 -8.49
N PRO A 38 5.32 -6.38 -9.75
CA PRO A 38 6.11 -5.61 -10.73
C PRO A 38 6.34 -4.13 -10.34
N TYR A 39 5.53 -3.58 -9.43
CA TYR A 39 5.60 -2.18 -9.01
C TYR A 39 6.42 -1.97 -7.73
N VAL A 40 7.03 -3.02 -7.18
CA VAL A 40 7.90 -2.91 -6.01
C VAL A 40 9.02 -1.90 -6.27
N GLY A 41 9.22 -1.00 -5.30
CA GLY A 41 10.18 0.10 -5.39
C GLY A 41 9.59 1.40 -5.95
N ARG A 42 8.41 1.36 -6.58
CA ARG A 42 7.72 2.55 -7.10
C ARG A 42 6.87 3.23 -6.03
N HIS A 43 6.62 4.52 -6.23
CA HIS A 43 5.57 5.23 -5.51
C HIS A 43 4.22 4.94 -6.15
N VAL A 44 3.25 4.62 -5.32
CA VAL A 44 1.86 4.32 -5.68
C VAL A 44 0.94 5.14 -4.78
N THR A 45 -0.33 5.28 -5.15
CA THR A 45 -1.32 5.91 -4.28
C THR A 45 -2.06 4.83 -3.52
N LEU A 46 -2.03 4.89 -2.19
CA LEU A 46 -2.90 4.12 -1.31
C LEU A 46 -4.17 4.95 -1.04
N GLU A 47 -5.31 4.46 -1.49
CA GLU A 47 -6.62 4.95 -1.07
C GLU A 47 -7.12 4.09 0.08
N ILE A 48 -7.26 4.68 1.27
CA ILE A 48 -7.79 4.01 2.46
C ILE A 48 -8.65 5.00 3.24
N MET A 49 -9.86 4.57 3.62
CA MET A 49 -10.80 5.39 4.42
C MET A 49 -11.01 6.80 3.86
N SER A 50 -11.25 6.89 2.55
CA SER A 50 -11.46 8.15 1.82
C SER A 50 -10.27 9.10 1.79
N VAL A 51 -9.07 8.63 2.18
CA VAL A 51 -7.81 9.38 2.07
C VAL A 51 -6.93 8.73 1.01
N ALA A 52 -6.32 9.56 0.14
CA ALA A 52 -5.32 9.14 -0.84
C ALA A 52 -3.92 9.54 -0.37
N ILE A 53 -2.99 8.58 -0.34
CA ILE A 53 -1.65 8.77 0.23
C ILE A 53 -0.61 8.26 -0.77
N ASN A 54 0.38 9.10 -1.13
CA ASN A 54 1.53 8.64 -1.88
C ASN A 54 2.44 7.81 -0.96
N VAL A 55 2.65 6.54 -1.32
CA VAL A 55 3.44 5.58 -0.53
C VAL A 55 4.37 4.78 -1.43
N LYS A 56 5.46 4.29 -0.87
CA LYS A 56 6.37 3.39 -1.59
C LYS A 56 5.96 1.94 -1.36
N LEU A 57 5.74 1.20 -2.46
CA LEU A 57 5.54 -0.24 -2.42
C LEU A 57 6.90 -0.92 -2.21
N THR A 58 7.00 -1.85 -1.26
CA THR A 58 8.25 -2.51 -0.91
C THR A 58 8.04 -3.99 -0.61
N LYS A 59 9.12 -4.76 -0.63
CA LYS A 59 9.17 -6.09 -0.01
C LYS A 59 9.74 -5.95 1.39
N LEU A 60 9.16 -6.68 2.34
CA LEU A 60 9.62 -6.77 3.72
C LEU A 60 9.87 -8.23 4.05
N VAL A 61 11.07 -8.57 4.49
CA VAL A 61 11.40 -9.93 4.94
C VAL A 61 11.35 -9.97 6.47
N GLN A 62 10.50 -10.83 7.02
CA GLN A 62 10.33 -11.00 8.47
C GLN A 62 10.30 -12.49 8.81
N LYS A 63 11.24 -12.94 9.65
CA LYS A 63 11.38 -14.36 10.07
C LYS A 63 11.40 -15.36 8.89
N GLY A 64 12.05 -14.99 7.80
CA GLY A 64 12.17 -15.84 6.59
C GLY A 64 10.95 -15.79 5.65
N LEU A 65 9.89 -15.07 6.01
CA LEU A 65 8.73 -14.84 5.13
C LEU A 65 8.85 -13.47 4.44
N THR A 66 8.50 -13.42 3.16
CA THR A 66 8.49 -12.16 2.38
C THR A 66 7.06 -11.65 2.26
N TYR A 67 6.88 -10.39 2.64
CA TYR A 67 5.60 -9.68 2.58
C TYR A 67 5.68 -8.55 1.56
N LEU A 68 4.58 -8.32 0.85
CA LEU A 68 4.39 -7.08 0.12
C LEU A 68 3.84 -6.03 1.06
N ALA A 69 4.54 -4.90 1.15
CA ALA A 69 4.33 -3.91 2.19
C ALA A 69 4.36 -2.49 1.65
N ILE A 70 3.79 -1.57 2.42
CA ILE A 70 3.85 -0.12 2.22
C ILE A 70 4.25 0.57 3.51
N PHE A 71 5.19 1.52 3.42
CA PHE A 71 5.52 2.38 4.56
C PHE A 71 4.44 3.45 4.69
N LEU A 72 3.74 3.44 5.82
CA LEU A 72 2.68 4.40 6.09
C LEU A 72 3.28 5.70 6.64
N PRO A 73 2.71 6.87 6.30
CA PRO A 73 3.15 8.14 6.84
C PRO A 73 3.04 8.15 8.37
N ARG A 74 3.84 8.97 9.06
CA ARG A 74 3.83 9.00 10.53
C ARG A 74 2.50 9.43 11.14
N ARG A 75 1.71 10.24 10.42
CA ARG A 75 0.47 10.83 10.92
C ARG A 75 -0.65 10.63 9.90
N LEU A 76 -1.82 10.27 10.41
CA LEU A 76 -3.10 10.19 9.71
C LEU A 76 -4.20 10.54 10.72
N ALA A 77 -5.35 11.03 10.25
CA ALA A 77 -6.57 11.17 11.04
C ALA A 77 -7.69 10.34 10.38
N PRO A 78 -8.26 9.31 11.04
CA PRO A 78 -7.86 8.73 12.33
C PRO A 78 -6.42 8.15 12.30
N THR A 79 -5.80 7.98 13.47
CA THR A 79 -4.41 7.53 13.55
C THR A 79 -4.26 6.05 13.20
N TRP A 80 -3.06 5.63 12.77
CA TRP A 80 -2.80 4.22 12.48
C TRP A 80 -3.00 3.29 13.67
N GLU A 81 -2.75 3.78 14.89
CA GLU A 81 -3.04 3.04 16.12
C GLU A 81 -4.55 2.78 16.26
N GLN A 82 -5.38 3.81 16.06
CA GLN A 82 -6.84 3.68 16.09
C GLN A 82 -7.36 2.73 15.01
N LEU A 83 -6.71 2.68 13.85
CA LEU A 83 -7.08 1.75 12.79
C LEU A 83 -6.69 0.31 13.15
N ARG A 84 -5.45 0.12 13.60
CA ARG A 84 -4.94 -1.19 14.04
C ARG A 84 -5.79 -1.81 15.14
N GLU A 85 -6.31 -1.01 16.08
CA GLU A 85 -7.18 -1.49 17.17
C GLU A 85 -8.58 -1.90 16.70
N LYS A 86 -9.10 -1.27 15.63
CA LYS A 86 -10.47 -1.48 15.15
C LYS A 86 -10.64 -2.68 14.22
N GLY A 87 -9.56 -3.26 13.71
CA GLY A 87 -9.66 -4.44 12.87
C GLY A 87 -8.31 -4.99 12.42
N GLU A 88 -8.27 -6.28 12.13
CA GLU A 88 -7.05 -6.93 11.62
C GLU A 88 -6.79 -6.60 10.15
N LEU A 89 -7.83 -6.26 9.37
CA LEU A 89 -7.75 -6.03 7.93
C LEU A 89 -8.66 -4.88 7.49
N HIS A 90 -8.09 -3.92 6.77
CA HIS A 90 -8.79 -2.77 6.20
C HIS A 90 -8.94 -2.91 4.68
N ASN A 91 -10.09 -2.49 4.15
CA ASN A 91 -10.26 -2.32 2.71
C ASN A 91 -9.47 -1.09 2.27
N ALA A 92 -8.64 -1.27 1.25
CA ALA A 92 -7.91 -0.20 0.60
C ALA A 92 -7.81 -0.47 -0.90
N VAL A 93 -7.40 0.54 -1.67
CA VAL A 93 -7.12 0.41 -3.10
C VAL A 93 -5.71 0.94 -3.34
N ILE A 94 -4.88 0.16 -4.02
CA ILE A 94 -3.60 0.63 -4.56
C ILE A 94 -3.87 1.13 -5.98
N VAL A 95 -3.58 2.40 -6.23
CA VAL A 95 -3.67 3.01 -7.55
C VAL A 95 -2.27 3.15 -8.12
N VAL A 96 -2.05 2.51 -9.26
CA VAL A 96 -0.82 2.61 -10.04
C VAL A 96 -1.11 3.43 -11.28
N THR A 97 -0.33 4.49 -11.48
CA THR A 97 -0.39 5.34 -12.67
C THR A 97 0.83 5.06 -13.53
N GLU A 98 0.60 4.59 -14.75
CA GLU A 98 1.62 4.39 -15.77
C GLU A 98 1.40 5.36 -16.93
N GLY A 99 2.46 5.99 -17.42
CA GLY A 99 2.38 6.99 -18.49
C GLY A 99 2.63 8.40 -17.96
N GLY A 100 3.89 8.82 -18.09
CA GLY A 100 4.42 10.09 -17.58
C GLY A 100 5.92 9.99 -17.30
N GLY A 101 6.68 9.45 -18.24
CA GLY A 101 8.14 9.50 -18.23
C GLY A 101 8.59 10.55 -19.24
N SER A 102 9.23 11.61 -18.74
CA SER A 102 10.22 12.38 -19.50
C SER A 102 11.59 11.86 -19.09
#